data_AF-A0A1X0C124-F1
#
_entry.id   AF-A0A1X0C124-F1
#
_cell.length_a   1.000
_cell.length_b   1.000
_cell.length_c   1.000
_cell.angle_alpha   90.00
_cell.angle_beta   90.00
_cell.angle_gamma   90.00
#
_symmetry.space_group_name_H-M   'P 1'
#
loop_
_entity.id
_entity.type
_entity.pdbx_description
1 polymer ?
#
loop_
_entity_poly.entity_id
_entity_poly.type
_entity_poly.pdbx_seq_one_letter_code
_entity_poly.pdbx_strand_id
1 'polypeptide(L)'
;MTAKTMAGPVTLERPKLRGTTAASASRLFGKNVTKTNALESLVIASFVRGLSVRDVEATLADALGDQAAISKSTVSQVCQAIKTEYDSWAARRLDDVMLDYLFLDASFFRMHPGSPAEPVLAAWGITTDGKPVFVGLAPGTGESTDAWADFLTDLRDRGLTCPLPA
;
A
#
# COMPACT_ATOMS: atom_id res chain seq x y z
N MET A 1 -20.09 -22.07 -8.83
CA MET A 1 -19.54 -20.82 -8.25
C MET A 1 -19.10 -19.95 -9.41
N THR A 2 -19.37 -18.66 -9.37
CA THR A 2 -18.93 -17.74 -10.44
C THR A 2 -17.65 -17.05 -9.98
N ALA A 3 -16.54 -17.31 -10.67
CA ALA A 3 -15.28 -16.60 -10.44
C ALA A 3 -15.23 -15.39 -11.36
N LYS A 4 -14.95 -14.22 -10.78
CA LYS A 4 -14.87 -12.97 -11.54
C LYS A 4 -13.43 -12.76 -11.99
N THR A 5 -13.20 -12.75 -13.30
CA THR A 5 -11.85 -12.56 -13.87
C THR A 5 -11.83 -11.33 -14.76
N MET A 6 -10.62 -10.87 -15.13
CA MET A 6 -10.43 -9.75 -16.06
C MET A 6 -10.98 -10.03 -17.46
N ALA A 7 -11.20 -11.30 -17.83
CA ALA A 7 -11.81 -11.70 -19.09
C ALA A 7 -13.34 -11.87 -19.00
N GLY A 8 -13.94 -11.52 -17.85
CA GLY A 8 -15.36 -11.68 -17.58
C GLY A 8 -15.69 -12.74 -16.53
N PRO A 9 -16.99 -12.94 -16.24
CA PRO A 9 -17.46 -13.93 -15.28
C PRO A 9 -17.32 -15.34 -15.84
N VAL A 10 -16.56 -16.19 -15.15
CA VAL A 10 -16.41 -17.62 -15.48
C VAL A 10 -17.22 -18.46 -14.51
N THR A 11 -18.17 -19.23 -15.05
CA THR A 11 -18.96 -20.17 -14.26
C THR A 11 -18.14 -21.43 -14.02
N LEU A 12 -17.75 -21.67 -12.76
CA LEU A 12 -17.01 -22.85 -12.34
C LEU A 12 -17.96 -23.84 -11.65
N GLU A 13 -17.96 -25.08 -12.12
CA GLU A 13 -18.59 -26.18 -11.40
C GLU A 13 -17.71 -26.59 -10.22
N ARG A 14 -18.27 -26.53 -9.00
CA ARG A 14 -17.58 -26.97 -7.79
C ARG A 14 -17.97 -28.42 -7.51
N PRO A 15 -17.05 -29.40 -7.55
CA PRO A 15 -17.37 -30.76 -7.18
C PRO A 15 -17.83 -30.81 -5.72
N LYS A 16 -19.06 -31.27 -5.46
CA LYS A 16 -19.53 -31.56 -4.10
C LYS A 16 -19.09 -32.99 -3.74
N LEU A 17 -18.12 -33.11 -2.84
CA LEU A 17 -17.72 -34.40 -2.27
C LEU A 17 -18.78 -34.84 -1.24
N ARG A 18 -19.30 -36.07 -1.35
CA ARG A 18 -20.18 -36.67 -0.34
C ARG A 18 -19.34 -37.21 0.83
N GLY A 19 -19.79 -37.00 2.06
CA GLY A 19 -19.23 -37.67 3.26
C GLY A 19 -18.17 -36.89 4.06
N THR A 20 -17.95 -35.61 3.79
CA THR A 20 -16.98 -34.77 4.54
C THR A 20 -17.65 -33.55 5.16
N THR A 21 -17.39 -33.30 6.45
CA THR A 21 -17.77 -32.07 7.19
C THR A 21 -16.88 -30.86 6.88
N ALA A 22 -15.78 -31.05 6.14
CA ALA A 22 -14.91 -29.98 5.69
C ALA A 22 -15.36 -29.46 4.32
N ALA A 23 -15.63 -28.15 4.23
CA ALA A 23 -15.82 -27.49 2.94
C ALA A 23 -14.57 -27.68 2.07
N SER A 24 -14.72 -28.40 0.95
CA SER A 24 -13.65 -28.61 -0.04
C SER A 24 -13.19 -27.28 -0.61
N ALA A 25 -12.03 -26.78 -0.16
CA ALA A 25 -11.41 -25.57 -0.66
C ALA A 25 -10.51 -25.94 -1.84
N SER A 26 -10.72 -25.33 -3.00
CA SER A 26 -9.74 -25.44 -4.08
C SER A 26 -8.42 -24.85 -3.57
N ARG A 27 -7.29 -25.55 -3.77
CA ARG A 27 -5.95 -25.01 -3.48
C ARG A 27 -5.69 -23.68 -4.20
N LEU A 28 -6.40 -23.43 -5.31
CA LEU A 28 -6.27 -22.22 -6.13
C LEU A 28 -7.24 -21.10 -5.72
N PHE A 29 -8.39 -21.41 -5.10
CA PHE A 29 -9.46 -20.42 -4.85
C PHE A 29 -9.91 -20.32 -3.38
N GLY A 30 -9.20 -20.96 -2.46
CA GLY A 30 -9.51 -20.94 -1.02
C GLY A 30 -10.98 -21.28 -0.72
N LYS A 31 -11.45 -20.95 0.50
CA LYS A 31 -12.87 -21.08 0.85
C LYS A 31 -13.70 -19.88 0.39
N ASN A 32 -13.07 -18.71 0.23
CA ASN A 32 -13.72 -17.40 0.02
C ASN A 32 -13.08 -16.53 -1.09
N VAL A 33 -12.20 -17.06 -1.97
CA VAL A 33 -11.48 -16.18 -2.92
C VAL A 33 -12.38 -15.81 -4.09
N THR A 34 -12.95 -14.60 -3.98
CA THR A 34 -13.59 -13.85 -5.06
C THR A 34 -12.78 -12.59 -5.37
N LYS A 35 -11.47 -12.59 -5.06
CA LYS A 35 -10.57 -11.46 -5.25
C LYS A 35 -9.44 -11.89 -6.16
N THR A 36 -9.38 -11.28 -7.32
CA THR A 36 -8.40 -11.60 -8.35
C THR A 36 -7.22 -10.67 -8.11
N ASN A 37 -6.06 -11.23 -7.76
CA ASN A 37 -4.77 -10.50 -7.59
C ASN A 37 -4.50 -9.47 -8.71
N ALA A 38 -5.11 -9.64 -9.89
CA ALA A 38 -5.04 -8.72 -11.02
C ALA A 38 -5.65 -7.33 -10.74
N LEU A 39 -6.75 -7.21 -10.00
CA LEU A 39 -7.37 -5.91 -9.70
C LEU A 39 -6.50 -5.10 -8.72
N GLU A 40 -6.04 -5.76 -7.65
CA GLU A 40 -5.10 -5.16 -6.69
C GLU A 40 -3.81 -4.73 -7.41
N SER A 41 -3.27 -5.57 -8.29
CA SER A 41 -2.12 -5.21 -9.12
C SER A 41 -2.38 -3.99 -10.01
N LEU A 42 -3.58 -3.87 -10.59
CA LEU A 42 -3.99 -2.72 -11.41
C LEU A 42 -4.13 -1.43 -10.60
N VAL A 43 -4.69 -1.53 -9.39
CA VAL A 43 -4.79 -0.41 -8.44
C VAL A 43 -3.39 0.05 -8.03
N ILE A 44 -2.51 -0.87 -7.63
CA ILE A 44 -1.11 -0.55 -7.28
C ILE A 44 -0.38 0.06 -8.48
N ALA A 45 -0.51 -0.54 -9.66
CA ALA A 45 0.13 -0.04 -10.88
C ALA A 45 -0.40 1.35 -11.31
N SER A 46 -1.64 1.67 -10.94
CA SER A 46 -2.23 3.00 -11.13
C SER A 46 -1.63 4.02 -10.16
N PHE A 47 -1.46 3.67 -8.88
CA PHE A 47 -0.78 4.52 -7.90
C PHE A 47 0.69 4.76 -8.28
N VAL A 48 1.41 3.74 -8.77
CA VAL A 48 2.80 3.89 -9.27
C VAL A 48 2.89 4.85 -10.45
N ARG A 49 1.81 4.99 -11.24
CA ARG A 49 1.70 5.96 -12.34
C ARG A 49 1.27 7.37 -11.88
N GLY A 50 1.09 7.58 -10.58
CA GLY A 50 0.72 8.87 -9.99
C GLY A 50 -0.77 9.20 -10.06
N LEU A 51 -1.63 8.20 -10.30
CA LEU A 51 -3.08 8.43 -10.26
C LEU A 51 -3.56 8.62 -8.82
N SER A 52 -4.39 9.64 -8.60
CA SER A 52 -5.05 9.83 -7.30
C SER A 52 -6.07 8.71 -7.05
N VAL A 53 -6.48 8.49 -5.79
CA VAL A 53 -7.52 7.49 -5.46
C VAL A 53 -8.77 7.69 -6.33
N ARG A 54 -9.17 8.94 -6.55
CA ARG A 54 -10.31 9.29 -7.39
C ARG A 54 -10.06 8.95 -8.87
N ASP A 55 -8.86 9.21 -9.37
CA ASP A 55 -8.51 8.87 -10.75
C ASP A 55 -8.39 7.37 -10.95
N VAL A 56 -7.91 6.63 -9.94
CA VAL A 56 -7.92 5.16 -9.95
C VAL A 56 -9.34 4.63 -9.99
N GLU A 57 -10.23 5.15 -9.14
CA GLU A 57 -11.65 4.78 -9.14
C GLU A 57 -12.33 5.10 -10.47
N ALA A 58 -12.06 6.27 -11.06
CA ALA A 58 -12.61 6.69 -12.35
C ALA A 58 -12.05 5.85 -13.50
N THR A 59 -10.72 5.69 -13.59
CA THR A 59 -10.03 4.92 -14.64
C THR A 59 -10.47 3.46 -14.61
N LEU A 60 -10.63 2.88 -13.42
CA LEU A 60 -11.12 1.51 -13.29
C LEU A 60 -12.59 1.39 -13.65
N ALA A 61 -13.44 2.38 -13.29
CA ALA A 61 -14.83 2.40 -13.71
C ALA A 61 -14.97 2.48 -15.24
N ASP A 62 -14.17 3.33 -15.89
CA ASP A 62 -14.17 3.50 -17.34
C ASP A 62 -13.61 2.27 -18.07
N ALA A 63 -12.51 1.69 -17.57
CA ALA A 63 -11.85 0.55 -18.21
C ALA A 63 -12.62 -0.77 -18.07
N LEU A 64 -13.36 -0.94 -16.97
CA LEU A 64 -14.10 -2.16 -16.68
C LEU A 64 -15.56 -2.07 -17.21
N GLY A 65 -16.12 -0.87 -17.34
CA GLY A 65 -17.48 -0.64 -17.83
C GLY A 65 -18.57 -1.21 -16.92
N ASP A 66 -19.84 -0.88 -17.20
CA ASP A 66 -21.00 -1.32 -16.40
C ASP A 66 -21.18 -2.86 -16.34
N GLN A 67 -20.53 -3.57 -17.26
CA GLN A 67 -20.61 -5.02 -17.44
C GLN A 67 -19.53 -5.80 -16.68
N ALA A 68 -18.43 -5.15 -16.29
CA ALA A 68 -17.44 -5.81 -15.46
C ALA A 68 -17.95 -5.89 -14.03
N ALA A 69 -18.01 -7.12 -13.54
CA ALA A 69 -18.58 -7.47 -12.25
C ALA A 69 -17.77 -6.97 -11.03
N ILE A 70 -16.96 -5.93 -11.15
CA ILE A 70 -16.20 -5.28 -10.08
C ILE A 70 -16.88 -3.96 -9.79
N SER A 71 -17.72 -3.94 -8.76
CA SER A 71 -18.45 -2.74 -8.35
C SER A 71 -17.50 -1.64 -7.88
N LYS A 72 -17.91 -0.37 -7.98
CA LYS A 72 -17.23 0.78 -7.33
C LYS A 72 -16.87 0.48 -5.86
N SER A 73 -17.74 -0.25 -5.16
CA SER A 73 -17.49 -0.70 -3.78
C SER A 73 -16.30 -1.64 -3.64
N THR A 74 -15.99 -2.47 -4.63
CA THR A 74 -14.82 -3.37 -4.61
C THR A 74 -13.52 -2.58 -4.77
N VAL A 75 -13.49 -1.60 -5.68
CA VAL A 75 -12.30 -0.73 -5.87
C VAL A 75 -12.03 0.10 -4.62
N SER A 76 -13.06 0.74 -4.08
CA SER A 76 -12.95 1.51 -2.84
C SER A 76 -12.45 0.65 -1.67
N GLN A 77 -12.93 -0.60 -1.54
CA GLN A 77 -12.42 -1.55 -0.54
C GLN A 77 -10.94 -1.89 -0.72
N VAL A 78 -10.46 -2.02 -1.96
CA VAL A 78 -9.03 -2.27 -2.23
C VAL A 78 -8.19 -1.05 -1.87
N CYS A 79 -8.59 0.15 -2.30
CA CYS A 79 -7.91 1.39 -1.94
C CYS A 79 -7.85 1.59 -0.42
N GLN A 80 -8.95 1.28 0.28
CA GLN A 80 -9.00 1.37 1.74
C GLN A 80 -8.08 0.34 2.41
N ALA A 81 -8.00 -0.89 1.88
CA ALA A 81 -7.09 -1.90 2.40
C ALA A 81 -5.62 -1.48 2.25
N ILE A 82 -5.24 -0.94 1.08
CA ILE A 82 -3.89 -0.41 0.83
C ILE A 82 -3.57 0.75 1.78
N LYS A 83 -4.53 1.66 1.99
CA LYS A 83 -4.37 2.76 2.93
C LYS A 83 -4.14 2.25 4.36
N THR A 84 -4.92 1.27 4.80
CA THR A 84 -4.73 0.66 6.13
C THR A 84 -3.37 -0.03 6.26
N GLU A 85 -2.89 -0.68 5.20
CA GLU A 85 -1.54 -1.27 5.19
C GLU A 85 -0.46 -0.18 5.27
N TYR A 86 -0.61 0.91 4.52
CA TYR A 86 0.29 2.06 4.61
C TYR A 86 0.29 2.68 6.00
N ASP A 87 -0.88 2.92 6.60
CA ASP A 87 -1.00 3.51 7.94
C ASP A 87 -0.35 2.60 8.99
N SER A 88 -0.55 1.28 8.88
CA SER A 88 0.11 0.30 9.74
C SER A 88 1.62 0.28 9.54
N TRP A 89 2.10 0.38 8.30
CA TRP A 89 3.53 0.45 7.99
C TRP A 89 4.13 1.75 8.53
N ALA A 90 3.46 2.89 8.35
CA ALA A 90 3.93 4.20 8.80
C ALA A 90 4.01 4.29 10.34
N ALA A 91 3.10 3.63 11.06
CA ALA A 91 3.09 3.60 12.52
C ALA A 91 3.89 2.43 13.15
N ARG A 92 4.51 1.57 12.33
CA ARG A 92 5.16 0.36 12.85
C ARG A 92 6.32 0.67 13.78
N ARG A 93 6.55 -0.22 14.74
CA ARG A 93 7.74 -0.20 15.59
C ARG A 93 9.01 -0.41 14.76
N LEU A 94 10.06 0.30 15.15
CA LEU A 94 11.38 0.30 14.53
C LEU A 94 12.46 -0.25 15.48
N ASP A 95 12.05 -0.84 16.62
CA ASP A 95 12.96 -1.39 17.65
C ASP A 95 13.95 -2.41 17.09
N ASP A 96 13.53 -3.19 16.08
CA ASP A 96 14.36 -4.22 15.43
C ASP A 96 15.23 -3.67 14.29
N VAL A 97 15.14 -2.37 13.99
CA VAL A 97 15.87 -1.75 12.88
C VAL A 97 17.16 -1.12 13.39
N MET A 98 18.26 -1.86 13.24
CA MET A 98 19.62 -1.38 13.51
C MET A 98 20.27 -0.90 12.21
N LEU A 99 20.72 0.36 12.20
CA LEU A 99 21.29 1.01 11.01
C LEU A 99 22.76 1.39 11.23
N ASP A 100 23.59 1.12 10.22
CA ASP A 100 24.93 1.72 10.12
C ASP A 100 24.86 3.13 9.54
N TYR A 101 23.92 3.36 8.62
CA TYR A 101 23.72 4.64 7.96
C TYR A 101 22.24 4.99 7.88
N LEU A 102 21.91 6.24 8.16
CA LEU A 102 20.59 6.84 7.96
C LEU A 102 20.71 8.00 6.97
N PHE A 103 19.91 7.96 5.92
CA PHE A 103 19.78 8.98 4.91
C PHE A 103 18.42 9.66 5.05
N LEU A 104 18.43 10.98 4.93
CA LEU A 104 17.26 11.84 5.01
C LEU A 104 17.15 12.61 3.70
N ASP A 105 15.96 12.62 3.11
CA ASP A 105 15.68 13.35 1.88
C ASP A 105 14.32 14.06 1.96
N ALA A 106 14.17 15.16 1.24
CA ALA A 106 12.92 15.92 1.14
C ALA A 106 12.62 16.22 -0.32
N SER A 107 11.50 15.69 -0.81
CA SER A 107 11.01 15.93 -2.17
C SER A 107 9.77 16.82 -2.15
N PHE A 108 9.78 17.89 -2.94
CA PHE A 108 8.67 18.85 -3.00
C PHE A 108 7.66 18.44 -4.06
N PHE A 109 6.42 18.20 -3.65
CA PHE A 109 5.33 17.80 -4.53
C PHE A 109 4.24 18.86 -4.58
N ARG A 110 3.77 19.18 -5.79
CA ARG A 110 2.54 19.96 -5.96
C ARG A 110 1.36 19.00 -5.95
N MET A 111 0.68 18.92 -4.81
CA MET A 111 -0.48 18.05 -4.66
C MET A 111 -1.68 18.54 -5.46
N HIS A 112 -1.84 19.88 -5.62
CA HIS A 112 -2.96 20.48 -6.35
C HIS A 112 -2.51 21.56 -7.35
N PRO A 113 -3.23 21.74 -8.49
CA PRO A 113 -2.98 22.86 -9.39
C PRO A 113 -3.17 24.19 -8.67
N GLY A 114 -2.12 25.02 -8.68
CA GLY A 114 -2.13 26.34 -8.02
C GLY A 114 -1.79 26.33 -6.53
N SER A 115 -1.56 25.15 -5.91
CA SER A 115 -1.03 25.09 -4.54
C SER A 115 0.50 25.25 -4.53
N PRO A 116 1.07 25.79 -3.44
CA PRO A 116 2.50 25.65 -3.18
C PRO A 116 2.92 24.18 -3.20
N ALA A 117 4.19 23.93 -3.53
CA ALA A 117 4.75 22.58 -3.41
C ALA A 117 5.01 22.28 -1.92
N GLU A 118 4.55 21.13 -1.46
CA GLU A 118 4.71 20.67 -0.08
C GLU A 118 5.83 19.63 -0.02
N PRO A 119 6.75 19.71 0.95
CA PRO A 119 7.79 18.71 1.10
C PRO A 119 7.21 17.40 1.63
N VAL A 120 7.73 16.29 1.12
CA VAL A 120 7.56 14.96 1.70
C VAL A 120 8.94 14.51 2.17
N LEU A 121 9.05 14.30 3.47
CA LEU A 121 10.26 13.86 4.15
C LEU A 121 10.34 12.33 4.07
N ALA A 122 11.49 11.82 3.68
CA ALA A 122 11.78 10.41 3.56
C ALA A 122 13.03 10.04 4.38
N ALA A 123 12.95 8.92 5.09
CA ALA A 123 14.08 8.32 5.80
C ALA A 123 14.30 6.90 5.29
N TRP A 124 15.54 6.60 4.93
CA TRP A 124 15.97 5.27 4.54
C TRP A 124 17.39 5.02 5.04
N GLY A 125 17.78 3.77 5.21
CA GLY A 125 19.08 3.44 5.77
C GLY A 125 19.63 2.13 5.29
N ILE A 126 20.86 1.84 5.68
CA ILE A 126 21.50 0.54 5.50
C ILE A 126 21.56 -0.13 6.86
N THR A 127 20.98 -1.33 6.96
CA THR A 127 21.04 -2.12 8.19
C THR A 127 22.47 -2.61 8.45
N THR A 128 22.74 -3.05 9.68
CA THR A 128 24.02 -3.70 10.04
C THR A 128 24.33 -4.95 9.22
N ASP A 129 23.32 -5.54 8.57
CA ASP A 129 23.47 -6.66 7.63
C ASP A 129 23.77 -6.20 6.18
N GLY A 130 23.98 -4.90 5.98
CA GLY A 130 24.23 -4.28 4.67
C GLY A 130 23.00 -4.18 3.76
N LYS A 131 21.77 -4.33 4.30
CA LYS A 131 20.54 -4.28 3.49
C LYS A 131 19.89 -2.90 3.54
N PRO A 132 19.42 -2.36 2.41
CA PRO A 132 18.64 -1.13 2.43
C PRO A 132 17.28 -1.37 3.09
N VAL A 133 16.85 -0.42 3.92
CA VAL A 133 15.53 -0.42 4.55
C VAL A 133 14.90 0.97 4.47
N PHE A 134 13.63 1.01 4.08
CA PHE A 134 12.84 2.24 4.07
C PHE A 134 12.22 2.44 5.46
N VAL A 135 12.59 3.51 6.15
CA VAL A 135 12.34 3.69 7.59
C VAL A 135 11.06 4.48 7.82
N GLY A 136 10.88 5.58 7.10
CA GLY A 136 9.73 6.45 7.30
C GLY A 136 9.47 7.38 6.13
N LEU A 137 8.22 7.84 6.05
CA LEU A 137 7.75 8.83 5.11
C LEU A 137 6.74 9.71 5.83
N ALA A 138 6.87 11.02 5.74
CA ALA A 138 5.92 11.96 6.34
C ALA A 138 5.76 13.22 5.49
N PRO A 139 4.56 13.83 5.43
CA PRO A 139 4.41 15.17 4.89
C PRO A 139 5.13 16.16 5.82
N GLY A 140 5.83 17.13 5.25
CA GLY A 140 6.40 18.25 6.00
C GLY A 140 5.49 19.46 5.89
N THR A 141 5.21 20.11 7.03
CA THR A 141 4.66 21.46 7.04
C THR A 141 5.81 22.46 6.85
N GLY A 142 5.57 23.60 6.19
CA GLY A 142 6.61 24.58 5.86
C GLY A 142 7.47 25.08 7.04
N GLU A 143 8.59 25.73 6.69
CA GLU A 143 9.78 26.08 7.48
C GLU A 143 10.48 24.92 8.21
N SER A 144 11.71 24.65 7.76
CA SER A 144 12.18 23.30 7.53
C SER A 144 12.85 22.61 8.71
N THR A 145 13.08 23.28 9.84
CA THR A 145 13.77 22.64 10.98
C THR A 145 12.80 21.87 11.86
N ASP A 146 11.63 22.45 12.12
CA ASP A 146 10.64 21.86 13.03
C ASP A 146 10.03 20.60 12.42
N ALA A 147 9.73 20.61 11.11
CA ALA A 147 9.25 19.42 10.40
C ALA A 147 10.25 18.24 10.44
N TRP A 148 11.56 18.53 10.32
CA TRP A 148 12.60 17.51 10.47
C TRP A 148 12.72 17.03 11.92
N ALA A 149 12.64 17.93 12.90
CA ALA A 149 12.70 17.59 14.31
C ALA A 149 11.53 16.70 14.72
N ASP A 150 10.31 17.02 14.29
CA ASP A 150 9.11 16.22 14.53
C ASP A 150 9.22 14.85 13.85
N PHE A 151 9.67 14.81 12.60
CA PHE A 151 9.84 13.55 11.86
C PHE A 151 10.87 12.64 12.53
N LEU A 152 12.05 13.16 12.89
CA LEU A 152 13.08 12.37 13.59
C LEU A 152 12.65 11.96 14.99
N THR A 153 11.88 12.81 15.69
CA THR A 153 11.28 12.48 16.98
C THR A 153 10.30 11.33 16.84
N ASP A 154 9.42 11.34 15.83
CA ASP A 154 8.51 10.23 15.53
C ASP A 154 9.28 8.92 15.24
N LEU A 155 10.36 8.97 14.44
CA LEU A 155 11.20 7.78 14.19
C LEU A 155 11.77 7.21 15.50
N ARG A 156 12.31 8.08 16.34
CA ARG A 156 12.90 7.70 17.64
C ARG A 156 11.84 7.13 18.57
N ASP A 157 10.67 7.77 18.67
CA ASP A 157 9.58 7.35 19.54
C ASP A 157 8.99 6.01 19.07
N ARG A 158 9.06 5.71 17.77
CA ARG A 158 8.79 4.38 17.19
C ARG A 158 9.87 3.33 17.47
N GLY A 159 10.99 3.69 18.10
CA GLY A 159 12.04 2.77 18.52
C GLY A 159 13.29 2.77 17.63
N LEU A 160 13.40 3.68 16.65
CA LEU A 160 14.60 3.75 15.83
C LEU A 160 15.78 4.17 16.71
N THR A 161 16.78 3.29 16.80
CA THR A 161 18.01 3.58 17.53
C THR A 161 18.92 4.44 16.67
N CYS A 162 19.59 5.42 17.29
CA CYS A 162 20.55 6.27 16.59
C CYS A 162 21.67 5.39 15.99
N PRO A 163 21.99 5.53 14.69
CA PRO A 163 23.20 4.94 14.14
C PRO A 163 24.37 5.44 14.99
N LEU A 164 25.12 4.51 15.59
CA LEU A 164 26.18 4.83 16.55
C LEU A 164 27.11 5.91 15.96
N PRO A 165 27.43 7.00 16.69
CA PRO A 165 28.56 7.82 16.29
C PRO A 165 29.81 6.94 16.43
N ALA A 166 30.48 6.69 15.31
CA ALA A 166 31.78 6.03 15.27
C ALA A 166 32.81 6.77 16.14
#